data_AF-A0A9J5ZP88-F1
#
_entry.id   AF-A0A9J5ZP88-F1
#
_cell.length_a   1.000
_cell.length_b   1.000
_cell.length_c   1.000
_cell.angle_alpha   90.00
_cell.angle_beta   90.00
_cell.angle_gamma   90.00
#
_symmetry.space_group_name_H-M   'P 1'
#
loop_
_entity.id
_entity.type
_entity.pdbx_description
1 polymer ?
#
loop_
_entity_poly.entity_id
_entity_poly.type
_entity_poly.pdbx_seq_one_letter_code
_entity_poly.pdbx_strand_id
1 'polypeptide(L)'
;VNSVVANRFGLETSFIPAPAIRGFVEYPKKHGYQPKFHAYFGGGVRFGFLPSDEKSLYWFCTFTPSILLSCDLEVTNLSCGNSLLHKCWVRLRKIDPCGPDLPRTLCILFILIGFYAVDGNAEQDPMKLKQFVLNKASNVSKELSTIIDRTTLDCISIAQLKLRLPWNVLFGNILKNCVCVVGDALHPMTPDLGQGGCSALEDSVVIAKCLGEALIKPITEQEDDKSTKIRKGLEKYAKERRWRSFTFINAAYLSGFIHESDNKIISFLRQHFLAGVTISVTLRISNFDCGRLTVSW
;
A
#
# COMPACT_ATOMS: atom_id res chain seq x y z
N VAL A 1 -6.33 6.54 2.66
CA VAL A 1 -7.08 6.05 3.84
C VAL A 1 -7.80 7.21 4.54
N ASN A 2 -9.13 7.15 4.70
CA ASN A 2 -9.89 8.04 5.59
C ASN A 2 -10.22 7.26 6.87
N SER A 3 -9.27 7.23 7.81
CA SER A 3 -9.42 6.42 9.03
C SER A 3 -10.10 7.22 10.14
N VAL A 4 -11.34 6.84 10.46
CA VAL A 4 -12.07 7.36 11.63
C VAL A 4 -11.26 7.13 12.91
N VAL A 5 -10.57 5.99 13.00
CA VAL A 5 -9.72 5.65 14.14
C VAL A 5 -8.53 6.61 14.23
N ALA A 6 -7.81 6.86 13.13
CA ALA A 6 -6.69 7.78 13.13
C ALA A 6 -7.11 9.21 13.49
N ASN A 7 -8.26 9.66 13.00
CA ASN A 7 -8.80 10.99 13.30
C ASN A 7 -9.07 11.17 14.79
N ARG A 8 -9.58 10.15 15.49
CA ARG A 8 -9.77 10.18 16.95
C ARG A 8 -8.48 10.31 17.75
N PHE A 9 -7.35 9.97 17.14
CA PHE A 9 -6.01 10.08 17.71
C PHE A 9 -5.27 11.35 17.26
N GLY A 10 -5.90 12.22 16.45
CA GLY A 10 -5.25 13.41 15.89
C GLY A 10 -4.14 13.07 14.89
N LEU A 11 -4.17 11.89 14.29
CA LEU A 11 -3.16 11.42 13.34
C LEU A 11 -3.56 11.76 11.91
N GLU A 12 -3.22 12.97 11.48
CA GLU A 12 -3.52 13.45 10.14
C GLU A 12 -2.69 12.76 9.04
N THR A 13 -3.22 12.77 7.82
CA THR A 13 -2.55 12.30 6.61
C THR A 13 -2.33 13.47 5.66
N SER A 14 -1.20 13.48 4.97
CA SER A 14 -0.88 14.46 3.95
C SER A 14 -1.16 13.89 2.56
N PHE A 15 -1.76 14.70 1.71
CA PHE A 15 -1.94 14.38 0.31
C PHE A 15 -0.59 14.41 -0.40
N ILE A 16 -0.40 13.45 -1.30
CA ILE A 16 0.74 13.45 -2.22
C ILE A 16 0.19 13.90 -3.56
N PRO A 17 0.88 14.78 -4.28
CA PRO A 17 0.37 15.32 -5.51
C PRO A 17 0.43 14.33 -6.69
N ALA A 18 0.75 13.05 -6.48
CA ALA A 18 0.73 12.00 -7.50
C ALA A 18 -0.55 11.14 -7.38
N PRO A 19 -1.52 11.24 -8.32
CA PRO A 19 -2.67 10.35 -8.36
C PRO A 19 -2.30 8.98 -8.94
N ALA A 20 -3.13 7.98 -8.65
CA ALA A 20 -3.05 6.64 -9.20
C ALA A 20 -4.32 6.33 -10.01
N ILE A 21 -4.16 5.97 -11.28
CA ILE A 21 -5.24 5.37 -12.07
C ILE A 21 -5.04 3.86 -12.04
N ARG A 22 -6.11 3.11 -11.85
CA ARG A 22 -6.08 1.66 -11.74
C ARG A 22 -7.25 1.02 -12.46
N GLY A 23 -7.08 -0.24 -12.81
CA GLY A 23 -8.18 -1.00 -13.35
C GLY A 23 -8.05 -2.49 -13.19
N PHE A 24 -9.13 -3.16 -13.51
CA PHE A 24 -9.27 -4.61 -13.41
C PHE A 24 -9.84 -5.15 -14.70
N VAL A 25 -9.18 -6.13 -15.30
CA VAL A 25 -9.62 -6.75 -16.56
C VAL A 25 -9.87 -8.23 -16.35
N GLU A 26 -10.99 -8.71 -16.87
CA GLU A 26 -11.32 -10.13 -16.95
C GLU A 26 -11.22 -10.62 -18.40
N TYR A 27 -10.61 -11.79 -18.58
CA TYR A 27 -10.45 -12.45 -19.86
C TYR A 27 -11.48 -13.59 -19.97
N PRO A 28 -12.12 -13.77 -21.13
CA PRO A 28 -13.07 -14.87 -21.33
C PRO A 28 -12.39 -16.26 -21.25
N LYS A 29 -11.11 -16.34 -21.63
CA LYS A 29 -10.25 -17.53 -21.57
C LYS A 29 -9.03 -17.23 -20.70
N LYS A 30 -8.23 -18.26 -20.38
CA LYS A 30 -6.99 -18.06 -19.61
C LYS A 30 -6.08 -17.05 -20.31
N HIS A 31 -5.56 -16.09 -19.57
CA HIS A 31 -4.72 -15.02 -20.15
C HIS A 31 -3.27 -15.46 -20.40
N GLY A 32 -2.80 -16.55 -19.77
CA GLY A 32 -1.47 -17.15 -20.02
C GLY A 32 -0.28 -16.41 -19.39
N TYR A 33 -0.53 -15.49 -18.45
CA TYR A 33 0.52 -14.76 -17.73
C TYR A 33 0.95 -15.56 -16.52
N GLN A 34 2.25 -15.58 -16.24
CA GLN A 34 2.78 -16.17 -15.00
C GLN A 34 2.35 -15.32 -13.80
N PRO A 35 2.19 -15.90 -12.59
CA PRO A 35 1.82 -15.18 -11.38
C PRO A 35 2.99 -14.32 -10.85
N LYS A 36 3.42 -13.36 -11.67
CA LYS A 36 4.54 -12.45 -11.43
C LYS A 36 4.04 -11.02 -11.55
N PHE A 37 4.68 -10.15 -10.77
CA PHE A 37 4.44 -8.73 -10.85
C PHE A 37 5.22 -8.14 -12.03
N HIS A 38 4.53 -7.46 -12.94
CA HIS A 38 5.13 -6.76 -14.07
C HIS A 38 5.13 -5.26 -13.78
N ALA A 39 6.29 -4.61 -13.86
CA ALA A 39 6.43 -3.19 -13.57
C ALA A 39 7.31 -2.50 -14.61
N TYR A 40 6.92 -1.27 -14.96
CA TYR A 40 7.58 -0.42 -15.93
C TYR A 40 7.77 0.96 -15.31
N PHE A 41 8.98 1.51 -15.42
CA PHE A 41 9.39 2.76 -14.77
C PHE A 41 10.08 3.70 -15.76
N GLY A 42 9.88 5.01 -15.61
CA GLY A 42 10.56 6.05 -16.38
C GLY A 42 9.61 6.98 -17.14
N GLY A 43 10.14 8.11 -17.66
CA GLY A 43 9.33 9.07 -18.44
C GLY A 43 8.24 9.76 -17.63
N GLY A 44 8.45 9.93 -16.31
CA GLY A 44 7.49 10.56 -15.41
C GLY A 44 6.28 9.69 -15.01
N VAL A 45 6.26 8.42 -15.44
CA VAL A 45 5.15 7.49 -15.23
C VAL A 45 5.67 6.16 -14.72
N ARG A 46 4.85 5.49 -13.90
CA ARG A 46 5.03 4.11 -13.50
C ARG A 46 3.79 3.32 -13.85
N PHE A 47 3.99 2.20 -14.51
CA PHE A 47 2.95 1.21 -14.78
C PHE A 47 3.26 -0.10 -14.10
N GLY A 48 2.20 -0.83 -13.74
CA GLY A 48 2.35 -2.24 -13.41
C GLY A 48 1.07 -3.01 -13.59
N PHE A 49 1.19 -4.32 -13.77
CA PHE A 49 0.08 -5.24 -13.72
C PHE A 49 0.46 -6.54 -13.02
N LEU A 50 -0.56 -7.19 -12.46
CA LEU A 50 -0.44 -8.40 -11.68
C LEU A 50 -1.62 -9.34 -12.01
N PRO A 51 -1.33 -10.59 -12.44
CA PRO A 51 -2.36 -11.61 -12.55
C PRO A 51 -2.95 -11.97 -11.21
N SER A 52 -4.26 -11.77 -11.04
CA SER A 52 -4.99 -12.06 -9.81
C SER A 52 -5.49 -13.49 -9.75
N ASP A 53 -5.85 -14.05 -10.89
CA ASP A 53 -6.15 -15.47 -11.08
C ASP A 53 -5.79 -15.85 -12.53
N GLU A 54 -6.25 -16.99 -13.05
CA GLU A 54 -5.93 -17.41 -14.43
C GLU A 54 -6.63 -16.59 -15.53
N LYS A 55 -7.62 -15.78 -15.16
CA LYS A 55 -8.50 -15.03 -16.07
C LYS A 55 -8.55 -13.54 -15.75
N SER A 56 -8.01 -13.07 -14.64
CA SER A 56 -8.12 -11.67 -14.26
C SER A 56 -6.77 -11.02 -13.94
N LEU A 57 -6.64 -9.75 -14.33
CA LEU A 57 -5.46 -8.93 -14.07
C LEU A 57 -5.88 -7.63 -13.38
N TYR A 58 -5.10 -7.25 -12.38
CA TYR A 58 -5.12 -5.90 -11.82
C TYR A 58 -3.98 -5.08 -12.44
N TRP A 59 -4.24 -3.84 -12.82
CA TRP A 59 -3.22 -2.92 -13.32
C TRP A 59 -3.32 -1.55 -12.67
N PHE A 60 -2.21 -0.82 -12.67
CA PHE A 60 -2.15 0.55 -12.18
C PHE A 60 -1.18 1.40 -13.00
N CYS A 61 -1.40 2.71 -12.92
CA CYS A 61 -0.61 3.78 -13.49
C CYS A 61 -0.49 4.90 -12.45
N THR A 62 0.73 5.23 -12.05
CA THR A 62 1.01 6.41 -11.22
C THR A 62 1.91 7.36 -11.99
N PHE A 63 1.74 8.65 -11.80
CA PHE A 63 2.44 9.65 -12.59
C PHE A 63 2.62 10.94 -11.82
N THR A 64 3.62 11.70 -12.22
CA THR A 64 3.93 12.99 -11.59
C THR A 64 2.88 14.06 -11.94
N PRO A 65 2.48 14.92 -10.98
CA PRO A 65 1.47 15.98 -11.16
C PRO A 65 1.78 16.99 -12.26
N SER A 66 3.06 17.22 -12.59
CA SER A 66 3.47 18.05 -13.72
C SER A 66 2.91 17.55 -15.06
N ILE A 67 2.56 16.26 -15.16
CA ILE A 67 1.91 15.65 -16.32
C ILE A 67 0.39 15.87 -16.29
N LEU A 68 -0.21 16.09 -15.12
CA LEU A 68 -1.65 16.37 -14.97
C LEU A 68 -2.00 17.80 -15.42
N LEU A 69 -1.11 18.76 -15.14
CA LEU A 69 -1.22 20.18 -15.52
C LEU A 69 -1.22 20.43 -17.04
N SER A 70 -0.73 19.49 -17.85
CA SER A 70 -0.73 19.60 -19.31
C SER A 70 -1.96 18.99 -20.00
N CYS A 71 -2.92 18.45 -19.24
CA CYS A 71 -4.05 17.68 -19.76
C CYS A 71 -5.44 18.18 -19.34
N ASP A 72 -5.58 19.40 -18.79
CA ASP A 72 -6.87 19.98 -18.32
C ASP A 72 -7.68 19.03 -17.41
N LEU A 73 -7.00 18.31 -16.51
CA LEU A 73 -7.63 17.41 -15.54
C LEU A 73 -7.77 18.13 -14.20
N GLU A 74 -8.92 18.76 -13.95
CA GLU A 74 -9.27 19.29 -12.63
C GLU A 74 -9.69 18.16 -11.68
N VAL A 75 -9.10 18.13 -10.49
CA VAL A 75 -9.48 17.21 -9.40
C VAL A 75 -10.17 18.05 -8.34
N THR A 76 -11.50 18.10 -8.37
CA THR A 76 -12.30 18.79 -7.36
C THR A 76 -13.34 17.83 -6.76
N ASN A 77 -13.55 17.98 -5.44
CA ASN A 77 -14.52 17.28 -4.59
C ASN A 77 -14.27 15.79 -4.28
N LEU A 78 -14.25 15.48 -2.98
CA LEU A 78 -13.87 14.17 -2.42
C LEU A 78 -15.07 13.54 -1.70
N SER A 79 -15.61 12.44 -2.22
CA SER A 79 -16.51 11.53 -1.48
C SER A 79 -16.26 10.07 -1.85
N CYS A 80 -16.62 9.15 -0.95
CA CYS A 80 -16.17 7.74 -0.92
C CYS A 80 -17.10 6.80 -1.72
N GLY A 81 -16.57 6.05 -2.70
CA GLY A 81 -17.27 4.98 -3.42
C GLY A 81 -16.67 3.59 -3.12
N ASN A 82 -17.51 2.56 -2.93
CA ASN A 82 -17.12 1.25 -2.39
C ASN A 82 -17.07 0.09 -3.42
N SER A 83 -17.34 0.31 -4.71
CA SER A 83 -17.77 -0.78 -5.61
C SER A 83 -16.63 -1.66 -6.18
N LEU A 84 -15.51 -1.08 -6.61
CA LEU A 84 -14.42 -1.83 -7.25
C LEU A 84 -13.59 -2.63 -6.25
N LEU A 85 -13.30 -2.03 -5.08
CA LEU A 85 -12.60 -2.70 -3.98
C LEU A 85 -13.39 -3.90 -3.44
N HIS A 86 -14.70 -3.79 -3.36
CA HIS A 86 -15.56 -4.90 -2.95
C HIS A 86 -15.53 -6.05 -3.97
N LYS A 87 -15.59 -5.74 -5.29
CA LYS A 87 -15.50 -6.74 -6.37
C LYS A 87 -14.15 -7.48 -6.35
N CYS A 88 -13.03 -6.77 -6.16
CA CYS A 88 -11.71 -7.37 -6.00
C CYS A 88 -11.61 -8.22 -4.73
N TRP A 89 -12.04 -7.68 -3.57
CA TRP A 89 -11.94 -8.36 -2.28
C TRP A 89 -12.78 -9.65 -2.19
N VAL A 90 -14.00 -9.66 -2.76
CA VAL A 90 -14.85 -10.86 -2.81
C VAL A 90 -14.22 -11.98 -3.64
N ARG A 91 -13.48 -11.65 -4.70
CA ARG A 91 -12.81 -12.62 -5.58
C ARG A 91 -11.48 -13.10 -4.99
N LEU A 92 -10.70 -12.21 -4.39
CA LEU A 92 -9.44 -12.55 -3.71
C LEU A 92 -9.66 -13.51 -2.53
N ARG A 93 -10.81 -13.48 -1.84
CA ARG A 93 -11.17 -14.46 -0.80
C ARG A 93 -11.31 -15.90 -1.30
N LYS A 94 -11.45 -16.11 -2.62
CA LYS A 94 -11.52 -17.45 -3.22
C LYS A 94 -10.15 -18.02 -3.58
N ILE A 95 -9.08 -17.22 -3.46
CA ILE A 95 -7.71 -17.68 -3.58
C ILE A 95 -7.36 -18.35 -2.26
N ASP A 96 -7.05 -19.65 -2.30
CA ASP A 96 -6.57 -20.38 -1.14
C ASP A 96 -5.21 -19.80 -0.71
N PRO A 97 -5.10 -19.16 0.48
CA PRO A 97 -3.85 -18.58 0.95
C PRO A 97 -2.77 -19.63 1.28
N CYS A 98 -3.10 -20.93 1.20
CA CYS A 98 -2.22 -22.05 1.51
C CYS A 98 -1.75 -22.88 0.30
N GLY A 99 -1.88 -22.38 -0.93
CA GLY A 99 -1.28 -23.03 -2.10
C GLY A 99 0.26 -23.06 -2.06
N PRO A 100 0.93 -24.14 -2.55
CA PRO A 100 2.37 -24.37 -2.36
C PRO A 100 3.31 -23.43 -3.13
N ASP A 101 2.82 -22.69 -4.13
CA ASP A 101 3.69 -22.03 -5.13
C ASP A 101 3.60 -20.49 -5.18
N LEU A 102 2.81 -19.85 -4.31
CA LEU A 102 2.75 -18.39 -4.27
C LEU A 102 3.54 -17.88 -3.04
N PRO A 103 4.68 -17.20 -3.21
CA PRO A 103 5.43 -16.65 -2.09
C PRO A 103 4.50 -15.79 -1.24
N ARG A 104 4.55 -15.93 0.09
CA ARG A 104 3.78 -15.10 1.04
C ARG A 104 3.90 -13.60 0.73
N THR A 105 5.00 -13.18 0.12
CA THR A 105 5.29 -11.84 -0.40
C THR A 105 4.37 -11.37 -1.55
N LEU A 106 3.90 -12.28 -2.40
CA LEU A 106 2.96 -12.00 -3.51
C LEU A 106 1.51 -11.96 -3.03
N CYS A 107 1.09 -12.88 -2.16
CA CYS A 107 -0.25 -12.86 -1.52
C CYS A 107 -0.53 -11.54 -0.78
N ILE A 108 0.51 -10.94 -0.20
CA ILE A 108 0.36 -9.68 0.54
C ILE A 108 0.42 -8.47 -0.41
N LEU A 109 1.10 -8.57 -1.55
CA LEU A 109 1.07 -7.56 -2.62
C LEU A 109 -0.36 -7.34 -3.16
N PHE A 110 -1.17 -8.41 -3.20
CA PHE A 110 -2.58 -8.40 -3.66
C PHE A 110 -3.54 -7.55 -2.84
N ILE A 111 -3.23 -7.27 -1.57
CA ILE A 111 -4.14 -6.54 -0.68
C ILE A 111 -3.88 -5.02 -0.75
N LEU A 112 -2.81 -4.53 -1.39
CA LEU A 112 -2.26 -3.23 -0.97
C LEU A 112 -2.19 -2.14 -2.00
N ILE A 113 -2.13 -2.44 -3.29
CA ILE A 113 -2.25 -1.37 -4.28
C ILE A 113 -3.73 -0.88 -4.34
N GLY A 114 -4.67 -1.72 -3.91
CA GLY A 114 -6.10 -1.39 -3.78
C GLY A 114 -6.47 -0.50 -2.58
N PHE A 115 -5.87 -0.68 -1.41
CA PHE A 115 -6.42 -0.07 -0.17
C PHE A 115 -5.87 1.33 0.18
N TYR A 116 -4.71 1.75 -0.33
CA TYR A 116 -4.14 3.07 -0.01
C TYR A 116 -4.76 4.23 -0.78
N ALA A 117 -5.27 3.92 -1.96
CA ALA A 117 -5.93 4.83 -2.84
C ALA A 117 -7.34 5.08 -2.28
N VAL A 118 -7.57 6.26 -1.70
CA VAL A 118 -8.94 6.69 -1.42
C VAL A 118 -9.57 6.90 -2.78
N ASP A 119 -10.63 6.15 -3.07
CA ASP A 119 -11.53 6.46 -4.18
C ASP A 119 -12.05 7.88 -3.91
N GLY A 120 -11.37 8.85 -4.50
CA GLY A 120 -11.93 10.17 -4.69
C GLY A 120 -12.78 10.04 -5.93
N ASN A 121 -14.08 10.29 -5.81
CA ASN A 121 -14.85 10.70 -6.97
C ASN A 121 -14.34 12.06 -7.45
N ALA A 122 -13.13 12.10 -8.03
CA ALA A 122 -12.93 13.00 -9.14
C ALA A 122 -13.86 12.43 -10.21
N GLU A 123 -14.99 13.10 -10.45
CA GLU A 123 -15.89 12.84 -11.56
C GLU A 123 -15.12 13.13 -12.87
N GLN A 124 -14.18 12.25 -13.18
CA GLN A 124 -13.44 12.26 -14.42
C GLN A 124 -14.04 11.16 -15.26
N ASP A 125 -14.49 11.55 -16.44
CA ASP A 125 -15.01 10.65 -17.46
C ASP A 125 -14.07 9.45 -17.61
N PRO A 126 -14.51 8.22 -17.27
CA PRO A 126 -13.70 7.02 -17.39
C PRO A 126 -13.12 6.84 -18.80
N MET A 127 -13.77 7.38 -19.83
CA MET A 127 -13.20 7.40 -21.19
C MET A 127 -11.94 8.25 -21.27
N LYS A 128 -11.95 9.45 -20.69
CA LYS A 128 -10.76 10.33 -20.64
C LYS A 128 -9.63 9.69 -19.85
N LEU A 129 -9.95 9.07 -18.70
CA LEU A 129 -8.97 8.31 -17.90
C LEU A 129 -8.36 7.19 -18.73
N LYS A 130 -9.19 6.37 -19.38
CA LYS A 130 -8.75 5.27 -20.23
C LYS A 130 -7.86 5.77 -21.38
N GLN A 131 -8.27 6.82 -22.08
CA GLN A 131 -7.50 7.41 -23.17
C GLN A 131 -6.13 7.94 -22.70
N PHE A 132 -6.10 8.65 -21.57
CA PHE A 132 -4.86 9.14 -20.97
C PHE A 132 -3.89 7.99 -20.67
N VAL A 133 -4.38 6.95 -19.97
CA VAL A 133 -3.58 5.78 -19.61
C VAL A 133 -3.13 5.02 -20.86
N LEU A 134 -3.99 4.87 -21.87
CA LEU A 134 -3.64 4.23 -23.15
C LEU A 134 -2.52 4.97 -23.89
N ASN A 135 -2.59 6.29 -23.99
CA ASN A 135 -1.55 7.10 -24.64
C ASN A 135 -0.20 6.98 -23.93
N LYS A 136 -0.21 6.89 -22.59
CA LYS A 136 1.01 6.64 -21.84
C LYS A 136 1.50 5.20 -22.02
N ALA A 137 0.61 4.21 -21.99
CA ALA A 137 0.94 2.80 -22.14
C ALA A 137 1.47 2.45 -23.53
N SER A 138 1.01 3.11 -24.60
CA SER A 138 1.50 2.87 -25.96
C SER A 138 2.97 3.21 -26.13
N ASN A 139 3.48 4.15 -25.35
CA ASN A 139 4.89 4.52 -25.30
C ASN A 139 5.74 3.57 -24.44
N VAL A 140 5.10 2.72 -23.63
CA VAL A 140 5.77 1.82 -22.68
C VAL A 140 5.75 0.38 -23.18
N SER A 141 4.59 -0.16 -23.53
CA SER A 141 4.45 -1.54 -24.02
C SER A 141 3.12 -1.77 -24.75
N LYS A 142 3.20 -2.53 -25.86
CA LYS A 142 2.01 -3.03 -26.59
C LYS A 142 1.14 -3.94 -25.71
N GLU A 143 1.77 -4.68 -24.81
CA GLU A 143 1.11 -5.59 -23.87
C GLU A 143 0.21 -4.82 -22.89
N LEU A 144 0.77 -3.79 -22.24
CA LEU A 144 0.02 -2.89 -21.36
C LEU A 144 -1.14 -2.25 -22.10
N SER A 145 -0.90 -1.76 -23.31
CA SER A 145 -1.93 -1.14 -24.15
C SER A 145 -3.10 -2.10 -24.39
N THR A 146 -2.81 -3.38 -24.64
CA THR A 146 -3.84 -4.42 -24.84
C THR A 146 -4.64 -4.70 -23.56
N ILE A 147 -3.97 -4.74 -22.41
CA ILE A 147 -4.61 -4.93 -21.09
C ILE A 147 -5.57 -3.77 -20.80
N ILE A 148 -5.11 -2.54 -20.99
CA ILE A 148 -5.89 -1.33 -20.71
C ILE A 148 -7.05 -1.21 -21.70
N ASP A 149 -6.83 -1.48 -22.99
CA ASP A 149 -7.86 -1.41 -24.02
C ASP A 149 -9.01 -2.38 -23.75
N ARG A 150 -8.70 -3.58 -23.24
CA ARG A 150 -9.72 -4.57 -22.82
C ARG A 150 -10.47 -4.19 -21.55
N THR A 151 -9.91 -3.32 -20.72
CA THR A 151 -10.52 -2.95 -19.44
C THR A 151 -11.80 -2.14 -19.70
N THR A 152 -12.91 -2.60 -19.15
CA THR A 152 -14.19 -1.89 -19.26
C THR A 152 -14.16 -0.62 -18.43
N LEU A 153 -14.91 0.40 -18.84
CA LEU A 153 -14.89 1.73 -18.21
C LEU A 153 -15.32 1.69 -16.74
N ASP A 154 -16.26 0.81 -16.38
CA ASP A 154 -16.72 0.59 -15.01
C ASP A 154 -15.68 -0.10 -14.10
N CYS A 155 -14.62 -0.62 -14.70
CA CYS A 155 -13.49 -1.24 -14.02
C CYS A 155 -12.26 -0.32 -13.96
N ILE A 156 -12.38 0.96 -14.32
CA ILE A 156 -11.30 1.96 -14.21
C ILE A 156 -11.67 2.95 -13.11
N SER A 157 -10.71 3.24 -12.23
CA SER A 157 -10.86 4.24 -11.17
C SER A 157 -9.59 5.07 -11.03
N ILE A 158 -9.77 6.32 -10.61
CA ILE A 158 -8.68 7.19 -10.16
C ILE A 158 -8.75 7.31 -8.64
N ALA A 159 -7.59 7.39 -8.00
CA ALA A 159 -7.52 7.54 -6.58
C ALA A 159 -6.31 8.38 -6.17
N GLN A 160 -6.51 9.23 -5.17
CA GLN A 160 -5.46 10.11 -4.68
C GLN A 160 -4.64 9.41 -3.61
N LEU A 161 -3.31 9.49 -3.76
CA LEU A 161 -2.39 8.90 -2.79
C LEU A 161 -2.26 9.79 -1.56
N LYS A 162 -2.29 9.15 -0.40
CA LYS A 162 -2.06 9.78 0.91
C LYS A 162 -0.92 9.06 1.60
N LEU A 163 -0.08 9.81 2.30
CA LEU A 163 0.85 9.26 3.29
C LEU A 163 0.61 9.94 4.63
N ARG A 164 1.08 9.30 5.71
CA ARG A 164 1.30 10.02 6.96
C ARG A 164 2.73 10.52 6.99
N LEU A 165 2.93 11.78 7.35
CA LEU A 165 4.30 12.30 7.49
C LEU A 165 5.06 11.44 8.52
N PRO A 166 6.30 11.01 8.21
CA PRO A 166 7.07 10.14 9.10
C PRO A 166 7.18 10.68 10.53
N TRP A 167 7.30 12.01 10.67
CA TRP A 167 7.35 12.71 11.96
C TRP A 167 6.07 12.55 12.79
N ASN A 168 4.90 12.54 12.14
CA ASN A 168 3.61 12.35 12.81
C ASN A 168 3.47 10.93 13.37
N VAL A 169 4.14 9.94 12.78
CA VAL A 169 4.19 8.59 13.36
C VAL A 169 5.22 8.51 14.47
N LEU A 170 6.38 9.15 14.29
CA LEU A 170 7.46 9.09 15.25
C LEU A 170 7.10 9.77 16.58
N PHE A 171 6.52 10.97 16.53
CA PHE A 171 6.22 11.79 17.69
C PHE A 171 4.73 11.91 18.03
N GLY A 172 3.84 11.55 17.10
CA GLY A 172 2.40 11.68 17.31
C GLY A 172 1.82 10.67 18.30
N ASN A 173 0.56 10.90 18.67
CA ASN A 173 -0.13 10.04 19.61
C ASN A 173 -0.72 8.81 18.91
N ILE A 174 -0.08 7.65 19.07
CA ILE A 174 -0.54 6.37 18.48
C ILE A 174 -1.16 5.43 19.52
N LEU A 175 -1.21 5.87 20.78
CA LEU A 175 -1.71 5.11 21.93
C LEU A 175 -2.43 6.04 22.91
N LYS A 176 -3.69 5.71 23.23
CA LYS A 176 -4.47 6.42 24.23
C LYS A 176 -5.12 5.41 25.16
N ASN A 177 -4.69 5.39 26.42
CA ASN A 177 -5.12 4.41 27.42
C ASN A 177 -4.87 2.97 26.92
N CYS A 178 -5.93 2.19 26.73
CA CYS A 178 -5.89 0.81 26.27
C CYS A 178 -6.25 0.66 24.79
N VAL A 179 -6.12 1.74 24.00
CA VAL A 179 -6.44 1.75 22.57
C VAL A 179 -5.21 2.24 21.80
N CYS A 180 -4.77 1.48 20.81
CA CYS A 180 -3.70 1.87 19.90
C CYS A 180 -4.17 1.85 18.44
N VAL A 181 -3.39 2.49 17.59
CA VAL A 181 -3.62 2.55 16.15
C VAL A 181 -2.69 1.57 15.44
N VAL A 182 -3.20 0.82 14.45
CA VAL A 182 -2.44 -0.22 13.71
C VAL A 182 -2.72 -0.14 12.20
N GLY A 183 -1.88 -0.80 11.40
CA GLY A 183 -2.04 -0.93 9.96
C GLY A 183 -2.09 0.42 9.25
N ASP A 184 -2.93 0.51 8.23
CA ASP A 184 -3.20 1.71 7.43
C ASP A 184 -3.66 2.92 8.25
N ALA A 185 -4.23 2.68 9.44
CA ALA A 185 -4.58 3.77 10.34
C ALA A 185 -3.34 4.37 11.01
N LEU A 186 -2.23 3.64 11.16
CA LEU A 186 -0.97 4.04 11.79
C LEU A 186 0.10 4.46 10.77
N HIS A 187 0.25 3.73 9.67
CA HIS A 187 1.34 3.96 8.71
C HIS A 187 0.87 3.97 7.25
N PRO A 188 -0.16 4.77 6.90
CA PRO A 188 -0.53 4.91 5.49
C PRO A 188 0.69 5.44 4.73
N MET A 189 1.09 4.70 3.72
CA MET A 189 2.28 4.95 2.92
C MET A 189 1.93 4.85 1.44
N THR A 190 2.81 5.34 0.58
CA THR A 190 2.63 5.16 -0.86
C THR A 190 2.73 3.67 -1.24
N PRO A 191 2.06 3.25 -2.33
CA PRO A 191 2.09 1.86 -2.76
C PRO A 191 3.46 1.43 -3.33
N ASP A 192 4.46 2.31 -3.34
CA ASP A 192 5.70 2.15 -4.11
C ASP A 192 6.55 0.95 -3.69
N LEU A 193 6.45 0.54 -2.43
CA LEU A 193 7.11 -0.67 -1.92
C LEU A 193 6.16 -1.87 -1.80
N GLY A 194 4.85 -1.68 -1.97
CA GLY A 194 3.84 -2.71 -1.74
C GLY A 194 3.85 -3.31 -0.31
N GLN A 195 4.37 -2.60 0.70
CA GLN A 195 4.61 -3.14 2.05
C GLN A 195 3.44 -2.99 3.02
N GLY A 196 2.50 -2.11 2.75
CA GLY A 196 1.50 -1.69 3.72
C GLY A 196 0.78 -2.76 4.56
N GLY A 197 0.33 -3.83 3.91
CA GLY A 197 -0.36 -4.97 4.50
C GLY A 197 0.58 -6.01 5.06
N CYS A 198 1.80 -6.12 4.54
CA CYS A 198 2.85 -6.85 5.25
C CYS A 198 3.02 -6.18 6.60
N SER A 199 3.16 -4.85 6.61
CA SER A 199 3.28 -4.05 7.82
C SER A 199 2.05 -4.16 8.74
N ALA A 200 0.84 -4.27 8.20
CA ALA A 200 -0.38 -4.48 9.00
C ALA A 200 -0.46 -5.89 9.63
N LEU A 201 0.03 -6.92 8.92
CA LEU A 201 0.16 -8.27 9.47
C LEU A 201 1.28 -8.33 10.51
N GLU A 202 2.42 -7.66 10.27
CA GLU A 202 3.46 -7.48 11.28
C GLU A 202 2.90 -6.82 12.55
N ASP A 203 2.07 -5.77 12.42
CA ASP A 203 1.43 -5.13 13.57
C ASP A 203 0.60 -6.11 14.39
N SER A 204 -0.14 -7.01 13.71
CA SER A 204 -1.00 -8.01 14.34
C SER A 204 -0.20 -9.03 15.15
N VAL A 205 0.98 -9.43 14.68
CA VAL A 205 1.86 -10.36 15.42
C VAL A 205 2.55 -9.64 16.58
N VAL A 206 3.09 -8.44 16.34
CA VAL A 206 3.80 -7.66 17.36
C VAL A 206 2.87 -7.27 18.50
N ILE A 207 1.64 -6.82 18.21
CA ILE A 207 0.67 -6.46 19.27
C ILE A 207 0.28 -7.69 20.11
N ALA A 208 0.06 -8.85 19.47
CA ALA A 208 -0.27 -10.09 20.17
C ALA A 208 0.86 -10.51 21.12
N LYS A 209 2.11 -10.41 20.66
CA LYS A 209 3.30 -10.69 21.48
C LYS A 209 3.41 -9.73 22.67
N CYS A 210 3.35 -8.41 22.43
CA CYS A 210 3.48 -7.43 23.49
C CYS A 210 2.39 -7.56 24.55
N LEU A 211 1.15 -7.87 24.14
CA LEU A 211 0.04 -8.13 25.07
C LEU A 211 0.24 -9.44 25.83
N GLY A 212 0.60 -10.54 25.15
CA GLY A 212 0.85 -11.83 25.79
C GLY A 212 1.92 -11.73 26.88
N GLU A 213 3.05 -11.11 26.57
CA GLU A 213 4.13 -10.88 27.54
C GLU A 213 3.71 -10.02 28.74
N ALA A 214 2.83 -9.04 28.53
CA ALA A 214 2.33 -8.19 29.60
C ALA A 214 1.32 -8.93 30.50
N LEU A 215 0.53 -9.85 29.94
CA LEU A 215 -0.51 -10.59 30.65
C LEU A 215 0.02 -11.81 31.42
N ILE A 216 1.09 -12.46 30.94
CA ILE A 216 1.70 -13.65 31.59
C ILE A 216 2.35 -13.32 32.95
N LYS A 217 2.82 -12.08 33.14
CA LYS A 217 3.49 -11.70 34.39
C LYS A 217 2.53 -11.85 35.58
N PRO A 218 2.94 -12.52 36.69
CA PRO A 218 2.07 -12.71 37.85
C PRO A 218 1.58 -11.37 38.39
N ILE A 219 0.35 -11.32 38.88
CA ILE A 219 -0.22 -10.13 39.51
C ILE A 219 0.53 -9.93 40.82
N THR A 220 1.32 -8.86 40.93
CA THR A 220 1.87 -8.41 42.20
C THR A 220 0.88 -7.45 42.84
N GLU A 221 0.78 -7.48 44.18
CA GLU A 221 -0.16 -6.68 45.00
C GLU A 221 -0.04 -5.15 44.81
N GLN A 222 0.93 -4.67 44.01
CA GLN A 222 1.20 -3.25 43.73
C GLN A 222 0.85 -2.80 42.29
N GLU A 223 0.48 -3.70 41.37
CA GLU A 223 0.19 -3.37 39.95
C GLU A 223 -1.21 -3.82 39.53
N ASP A 224 -2.22 -3.16 40.09
CA ASP A 224 -3.52 -3.79 40.33
C ASP A 224 -4.66 -3.36 39.39
N ASP A 225 -4.49 -3.53 38.08
CA ASP A 225 -5.62 -3.86 37.21
C ASP A 225 -5.14 -4.43 35.87
N LYS A 226 -5.90 -5.37 35.30
CA LYS A 226 -5.73 -5.92 33.95
C LYS A 226 -5.56 -4.81 32.90
N SER A 227 -6.25 -3.68 33.06
CA SER A 227 -6.11 -2.50 32.21
C SER A 227 -4.68 -1.95 32.19
N THR A 228 -4.01 -1.90 33.35
CA THR A 228 -2.61 -1.44 33.46
C THR A 228 -1.66 -2.36 32.71
N LYS A 229 -1.86 -3.69 32.78
CA LYS A 229 -1.07 -4.66 32.02
C LYS A 229 -1.28 -4.50 30.52
N ILE A 230 -2.53 -4.38 30.08
CA ILE A 230 -2.87 -4.13 28.67
C ILE A 230 -2.17 -2.86 28.19
N ARG A 231 -2.30 -1.76 28.93
CA ARG A 231 -1.65 -0.48 28.59
C ARG A 231 -0.14 -0.64 28.42
N LYS A 232 0.56 -1.30 29.35
CA LYS A 232 2.00 -1.55 29.23
C LYS A 232 2.36 -2.38 28.00
N GLY A 233 1.55 -3.39 27.66
CA GLY A 233 1.73 -4.17 26.43
C GLY A 233 1.58 -3.29 25.18
N LEU A 234 0.57 -2.43 25.14
CA LEU A 234 0.38 -1.51 24.01
C LEU A 234 1.43 -0.40 23.95
N GLU A 235 1.97 0.08 25.08
CA GLU A 235 3.11 0.99 25.14
C GLU A 235 4.36 0.37 24.52
N LYS A 236 4.60 -0.92 24.81
CA LYS A 236 5.69 -1.68 24.19
C LYS A 236 5.49 -1.82 22.68
N TYR A 237 4.29 -2.20 22.23
CA TYR A 237 3.94 -2.24 20.80
C TYR A 237 4.20 -0.88 20.13
N ALA A 238 3.69 0.21 20.71
CA ALA A 238 3.86 1.55 20.17
C ALA A 238 5.34 1.93 20.01
N LYS A 239 6.17 1.63 21.02
CA LYS A 239 7.61 1.88 20.97
C LYS A 239 8.30 1.12 19.83
N GLU A 240 7.99 -0.17 19.66
CA GLU A 240 8.57 -1.00 18.60
C GLU A 240 8.14 -0.55 17.20
N ARG A 241 6.88 -0.11 17.05
CA ARG A 241 6.31 0.19 15.72
C ARG A 241 6.57 1.60 15.21
N ARG A 242 6.90 2.57 16.06
CA ARG A 242 7.23 3.94 15.63
C ARG A 242 8.37 3.98 14.61
N TRP A 243 9.51 3.39 14.94
CA TRP A 243 10.69 3.45 14.08
C TRP A 243 10.52 2.63 12.80
N ARG A 244 9.83 1.48 12.94
CA ARG A 244 9.50 0.61 11.81
C ARG A 244 8.58 1.31 10.80
N SER A 245 7.52 1.96 11.27
CA SER A 245 6.60 2.75 10.46
C SER A 245 7.28 3.96 9.81
N PHE A 246 8.12 4.68 10.56
CA PHE A 246 8.94 5.78 10.03
C PHE A 246 9.81 5.32 8.85
N THR A 247 10.43 4.14 8.98
CA THR A 247 11.29 3.58 7.94
C THR A 247 10.49 3.23 6.69
N PHE A 248 9.34 2.57 6.84
CA PHE A 248 8.49 2.20 5.71
C PHE A 248 7.99 3.40 4.90
N ILE A 249 7.45 4.41 5.60
CA ILE A 249 6.89 5.60 4.95
C ILE A 249 7.97 6.34 4.16
N ASN A 250 9.15 6.54 4.75
CA ASN A 250 10.26 7.20 4.07
C ASN A 250 10.77 6.40 2.87
N ALA A 251 10.96 5.09 3.05
CA ALA A 251 11.45 4.22 1.99
C ALA A 251 10.44 4.15 0.82
N ALA A 252 9.14 4.13 1.12
CA ALA A 252 8.09 4.16 0.11
C ALA A 252 8.09 5.47 -0.66
N TYR A 253 8.11 6.61 0.03
CA TYR A 253 8.16 7.92 -0.59
C TYR A 253 9.41 8.10 -1.48
N LEU A 254 10.59 7.72 -0.97
CA LEU A 254 11.84 7.81 -1.71
C LEU A 254 11.85 6.90 -2.94
N SER A 255 11.29 5.70 -2.81
CA SER A 255 11.15 4.76 -3.93
C SER A 255 10.24 5.33 -5.02
N GLY A 256 9.08 5.91 -4.66
CA GLY A 256 8.20 6.60 -5.60
C GLY A 256 8.92 7.74 -6.33
N PHE A 257 9.63 8.58 -5.59
CA PHE A 257 10.41 9.69 -6.16
C PHE A 257 11.45 9.20 -7.17
N ILE A 258 12.20 8.13 -6.86
CA ILE A 258 13.21 7.57 -7.78
C ILE A 258 12.57 6.94 -9.02
N HIS A 259 11.48 6.18 -8.83
CA HIS A 259 10.80 5.46 -9.90
C HIS A 259 10.09 6.38 -10.90
N GLU A 260 9.48 7.46 -10.41
CA GLU A 260 8.66 8.37 -11.22
C GLU A 260 9.45 9.60 -11.70
N SER A 261 10.71 9.77 -11.29
CA SER A 261 11.52 10.91 -11.75
C SER A 261 11.90 10.78 -13.22
N ASP A 262 11.69 11.88 -13.94
CA ASP A 262 12.17 12.11 -15.31
C ASP A 262 13.45 12.97 -15.35
N ASN A 263 14.01 13.31 -14.18
CA ASN A 263 15.27 14.05 -14.12
C ASN A 263 16.42 13.16 -14.60
N LYS A 264 17.20 13.64 -15.59
CA LYS A 264 18.32 12.90 -16.20
C LYS A 264 19.33 12.40 -15.17
N ILE A 265 19.61 13.17 -14.11
CA ILE A 265 20.54 12.78 -13.04
C ILE A 265 19.94 11.65 -12.19
N ILE A 266 18.68 11.78 -11.79
CA ILE A 266 17.99 10.74 -11.01
C ILE A 266 17.81 9.47 -11.85
N SER A 267 17.53 9.60 -13.16
CA SER A 267 17.45 8.49 -14.09
C SER A 267 18.80 7.77 -14.23
N PHE A 268 19.90 8.52 -14.35
CA PHE A 268 21.26 7.97 -14.37
C PHE A 268 21.58 7.23 -13.07
N LEU A 269 21.34 7.86 -11.92
CA LEU A 269 21.53 7.25 -10.60
C LEU A 269 20.66 6.00 -10.43
N ARG A 270 19.40 6.02 -10.87
CA ARG A 270 18.49 4.87 -10.89
C ARG A 270 19.08 3.69 -11.66
N GLN A 271 19.57 3.95 -12.87
CA GLN A 271 20.10 2.90 -13.76
C GLN A 271 21.44 2.33 -13.28
N HIS A 272 22.31 3.14 -12.67
CA HIS A 272 23.71 2.74 -12.40
C HIS A 272 24.03 2.45 -10.93
N PHE A 273 23.26 3.00 -9.97
CA PHE A 273 23.62 2.93 -8.54
C PHE A 273 22.44 2.55 -7.63
N LEU A 274 21.30 3.23 -7.81
CA LEU A 274 20.17 3.10 -6.90
C LEU A 274 19.36 1.83 -7.14
N ALA A 275 19.42 1.18 -8.31
CA ALA A 275 18.72 -0.09 -8.52
C ALA A 275 19.15 -1.16 -7.50
N GLY A 276 20.46 -1.37 -7.34
CA GLY A 276 21.00 -2.34 -6.37
C GLY A 276 20.72 -1.96 -4.92
N VAL A 277 20.82 -0.66 -4.58
CA VAL A 277 20.52 -0.14 -3.24
C VAL A 277 19.03 -0.28 -2.92
N THR A 278 18.14 0.06 -3.85
CA THR A 278 16.69 -0.01 -3.69
C THR A 278 16.24 -1.45 -3.50
N ILE A 279 16.78 -2.39 -4.29
CA ILE A 279 16.52 -3.83 -4.13
C ILE A 279 17.01 -4.29 -2.75
N SER A 280 18.24 -3.94 -2.37
CA SER A 280 18.80 -4.35 -1.07
C SER A 280 18.01 -3.80 0.11
N VAL A 281 17.59 -2.54 0.06
CA VAL A 281 16.75 -1.91 1.09
C VAL A 281 15.37 -2.56 1.12
N THR A 282 14.74 -2.81 -0.02
CA THR A 282 13.42 -3.46 -0.10
C THR A 282 13.47 -4.89 0.45
N LEU A 283 14.51 -5.66 0.15
CA LEU A 283 14.72 -7.00 0.69
C LEU A 283 14.95 -6.98 2.21
N ARG A 284 15.75 -6.03 2.72
CA ARG A 284 15.93 -5.85 4.17
C ARG A 284 14.63 -5.43 4.87
N ILE A 285 13.86 -4.57 4.22
CA ILE A 285 12.57 -4.12 4.73
C ILE A 285 11.58 -5.28 4.76
N SER A 286 11.55 -6.17 3.77
CA SER A 286 10.61 -7.32 3.74
C SER A 286 11.01 -8.47 4.67
N ASN A 287 12.30 -8.65 4.99
CA ASN A 287 12.78 -9.67 5.91
C ASN A 287 12.66 -9.24 7.38
N PHE A 288 11.43 -9.02 7.86
CA PHE A 288 11.18 -8.69 9.26
C PHE A 288 10.83 -9.92 10.09
N ASP A 289 11.64 -10.15 11.12
CA ASP A 289 11.35 -11.16 12.12
C ASP A 289 10.46 -10.55 13.23
N CYS A 290 9.20 -11.00 13.29
CA CYS A 290 8.28 -10.62 14.36
C CYS A 290 8.61 -11.30 15.70
N GLY A 291 9.59 -12.21 15.71
CA GLY A 291 9.90 -13.10 16.82
C GLY A 291 8.87 -14.22 16.97
N ARG A 292 9.06 -15.07 17.97
CA ARG A 292 8.13 -16.16 18.29
C ARG A 292 7.01 -15.68 19.21
N LEU A 293 5.79 -16.13 18.92
CA LEU A 293 4.69 -16.06 19.89
C LEU A 293 5.00 -17.09 20.98
N THR A 294 5.21 -16.63 22.21
CA THR A 294 5.31 -17.52 23.37
C THR A 294 3.91 -18.04 23.66
N VAL A 295 3.58 -19.20 23.08
CA VAL A 295 2.31 -19.88 23.32
C VAL A 295 2.44 -20.64 24.63
N SER A 296 2.07 -20.00 25.73
CA SER A 296 1.76 -20.70 26.98
C SER A 296 0.32 -20.35 27.32
N TRP A 297 -0.61 -21.14 26.79
CA TRP A 297 -2.02 -21.14 27.22
C TRP A 297 -2.16 -21.94 28.50
#